data_AF-A0A8K0IXB6-F1
#
_entry.id   AF-A0A8K0IXB6-F1
#
_cell.length_a   1.000
_cell.length_b   1.000
_cell.length_c   1.000
_cell.angle_alpha   90.00
_cell.angle_beta   90.00
_cell.angle_gamma   90.00
#
_symmetry.space_group_name_H-M   'P 1'
#
loop_
_entity.id
_entity.type
_entity.pdbx_description
1 polymer ?
#
loop_
_entity_poly.entity_id
_entity_poly.type
_entity_poly.pdbx_seq_one_letter_code
_entity_poly.pdbx_strand_id
1 'polypeptide(L)'
;MRRSKFKNSFSSKQRRLSEAREIELLDSWIGAMKPDSGTNPLSIPPPPPAAPVGRIPGGGFSPYAGCKLFRQLPISQKTKDGLAPKYTEMSEIQRASLPHSLCGRDILGAAKTGSGKTLAFIIPVIEKLYRARWGPEDGVGGIIISPTKELAGQLFEELKFVGKHHGLSAGLLIGGRKDVDEEKQCVNSLNILVCTPGRLLQHMDETPNFECSQLQVNI
;
A
#
# COMPACT_ATOMS: atom_id res chain seq x y z
N MET A 1 12.77 -10.91 -38.28
CA MET A 1 12.24 -10.86 -36.89
C MET A 1 12.42 -9.47 -36.22
N ARG A 2 11.84 -8.37 -36.73
CA ARG A 2 11.96 -7.01 -36.12
C ARG A 2 10.64 -6.36 -35.65
N ARG A 3 9.49 -7.02 -35.83
CA ARG A 3 8.15 -6.46 -35.49
C ARG A 3 7.73 -6.63 -34.01
N SER A 4 8.36 -7.53 -33.26
CA SER A 4 7.97 -7.86 -31.87
C SER A 4 8.42 -6.81 -30.83
N LYS A 5 9.65 -6.28 -30.94
CA LYS A 5 10.20 -5.29 -29.97
C LYS A 5 9.45 -3.95 -29.98
N PHE A 6 8.93 -3.50 -31.13
CA PHE A 6 8.21 -2.23 -31.24
C PHE A 6 6.81 -2.25 -30.59
N LYS A 7 6.06 -3.36 -30.70
CA LYS A 7 4.75 -3.49 -30.04
C LYS A 7 4.84 -3.48 -28.52
N ASN A 8 5.86 -4.16 -27.96
CA ASN A 8 6.07 -4.20 -26.51
C ASN A 8 6.50 -2.83 -25.93
N SER A 9 7.33 -2.08 -26.65
CA SER A 9 7.73 -0.73 -26.23
C SER A 9 6.57 0.28 -26.27
N PHE A 10 5.66 0.16 -27.22
CA PHE A 10 4.52 1.08 -27.34
C PHE A 10 3.48 0.83 -26.23
N SER A 11 3.20 -0.44 -25.94
CA SER A 11 2.30 -0.87 -24.85
C SER A 11 2.83 -0.45 -23.47
N SER A 12 4.13 -0.62 -23.20
CA SER A 12 4.73 -0.22 -21.92
C SER A 12 4.71 1.31 -21.72
N LYS A 13 4.97 2.08 -22.79
CA LYS A 13 4.90 3.55 -22.74
C LYS A 13 3.48 4.03 -22.48
N GLN A 14 2.48 3.42 -23.13
CA GLN A 14 1.08 3.75 -22.93
C GLN A 14 0.61 3.43 -21.50
N ARG A 15 1.02 2.28 -20.95
CA ARG A 15 0.74 1.91 -19.56
C ARG A 15 1.39 2.87 -18.55
N ARG A 16 2.63 3.29 -18.77
CA ARG A 16 3.28 4.30 -17.91
C ARG A 16 2.56 5.64 -17.94
N LEU A 17 2.07 6.06 -19.12
CA LEU A 17 1.28 7.29 -19.25
C LEU A 17 -0.08 7.18 -18.54
N SER A 18 -0.73 6.02 -18.57
CA SER A 18 -1.97 5.82 -17.81
C SER A 18 -1.74 5.79 -16.30
N GLU A 19 -0.68 5.12 -15.83
CA GLU A 19 -0.31 5.10 -14.40
C GLU A 19 0.03 6.51 -13.90
N ALA A 20 0.79 7.30 -14.66
CA ALA A 20 1.13 8.68 -14.31
C ALA A 20 -0.13 9.56 -14.11
N ARG A 21 -1.10 9.46 -15.02
CA ARG A 21 -2.37 10.19 -14.94
C ARG A 21 -3.23 9.74 -13.77
N GLU A 22 -3.25 8.45 -13.48
CA GLU A 22 -3.96 7.92 -12.31
C GLU A 22 -3.36 8.47 -11.03
N ILE A 23 -2.03 8.44 -10.89
CA ILE A 23 -1.33 8.98 -9.72
C ILE A 23 -1.67 10.47 -9.52
N GLU A 24 -1.60 11.29 -10.57
CA GLU A 24 -1.97 12.70 -10.52
C GLU A 24 -3.42 12.92 -10.06
N LEU A 25 -4.35 12.07 -10.54
CA LEU A 25 -5.76 12.10 -10.12
C LEU A 25 -5.91 11.74 -8.63
N LEU A 26 -5.21 10.70 -8.17
CA LEU A 26 -5.25 10.25 -6.78
C LEU A 26 -4.68 11.32 -5.84
N ASP A 27 -3.54 11.91 -6.18
CA ASP A 27 -2.92 12.98 -5.40
C ASP A 27 -3.82 14.22 -5.32
N SER A 28 -4.44 14.59 -6.44
CA SER A 28 -5.41 15.69 -6.49
C SER A 28 -6.64 15.40 -5.63
N TRP A 29 -7.15 14.17 -5.66
CA TRP A 29 -8.31 13.76 -4.87
C TRP A 29 -7.98 13.75 -3.37
N ILE A 30 -6.86 13.14 -2.98
CA ILE A 30 -6.38 13.12 -1.59
C ILE A 30 -6.17 14.56 -1.10
N GLY A 31 -5.49 15.40 -1.89
CA GLY A 31 -5.23 16.79 -1.52
C GLY A 31 -6.50 17.61 -1.33
N ALA A 32 -7.47 17.48 -2.24
CA ALA A 32 -8.71 18.25 -2.19
C ALA A 32 -9.66 17.81 -1.07
N MET A 33 -9.68 16.52 -0.72
CA MET A 33 -10.64 15.94 0.23
C MET A 33 -9.99 15.41 1.52
N LYS A 34 -8.76 15.85 1.80
CA LYS A 34 -8.03 15.51 3.03
C LYS A 34 -8.86 15.91 4.25
N PRO A 35 -9.23 14.97 5.14
CA PRO A 35 -9.90 15.33 6.37
C PRO A 35 -8.97 16.16 7.26
N ASP A 36 -9.52 17.09 8.05
CA ASP A 36 -8.73 17.87 9.01
C ASP A 36 -8.02 16.96 10.01
N SER A 37 -6.94 17.46 10.61
CA SER A 37 -6.23 16.70 11.64
C SER A 37 -7.11 16.56 12.89
N GLY A 38 -7.16 15.37 13.48
CA GLY A 38 -7.94 15.10 14.69
C GLY A 38 -9.44 14.86 14.49
N THR A 39 -9.98 14.99 13.27
CA THR A 39 -11.37 14.63 12.98
C THR A 39 -11.59 13.12 13.10
N ASN A 40 -12.79 12.70 13.47
CA ASN A 40 -13.17 11.29 13.46
C ASN A 40 -13.93 10.95 12.17
N PRO A 41 -13.37 10.17 11.22
CA PRO A 41 -14.09 9.81 10.00
C PRO A 41 -15.37 8.99 10.27
N LEU A 42 -15.48 8.32 11.42
CA LEU A 42 -16.68 7.55 11.77
C LEU A 42 -17.87 8.42 12.16
N SER A 43 -17.66 9.68 12.57
CA SER A 43 -18.76 10.61 12.87
C SER A 43 -19.38 11.21 11.60
N ILE A 44 -18.74 11.02 10.43
CA ILE A 44 -19.25 11.50 9.15
C ILE A 44 -20.23 10.45 8.61
N PRO A 45 -21.48 10.83 8.29
CA PRO A 45 -22.44 9.90 7.73
C PRO A 45 -21.95 9.39 6.36
N PRO A 46 -22.11 8.09 6.07
CA PRO A 46 -21.68 7.54 4.79
C PRO A 46 -22.49 8.16 3.65
N PRO A 47 -21.87 8.45 2.49
CA PRO A 47 -22.60 8.95 1.35
C PRO A 47 -23.57 7.87 0.81
N PRO A 48 -24.63 8.27 0.08
CA PRO A 48 -25.53 7.34 -0.58
C PRO A 48 -24.78 6.35 -1.49
N PRO A 49 -25.25 5.09 -1.65
CA PRO A 49 -24.56 4.10 -2.48
C PRO A 49 -24.33 4.50 -3.95
N ALA A 50 -25.23 5.35 -4.49
CA ALA A 50 -25.19 5.86 -5.86
C ALA A 50 -24.45 7.20 -6.00
N ALA A 51 -23.84 7.72 -4.92
CA ALA A 51 -23.08 8.95 -4.98
C ALA A 51 -21.89 8.80 -5.94
N PRO A 52 -21.57 9.84 -6.73
CA PRO A 52 -20.41 9.82 -7.61
C PRO A 52 -19.12 9.64 -6.78
N VAL A 53 -18.16 8.91 -7.35
CA VAL A 53 -16.88 8.58 -6.70
C VAL A 53 -15.74 9.14 -7.54
N GLY A 54 -14.79 9.79 -6.88
CA GLY A 54 -13.68 10.45 -7.54
C GLY A 54 -14.06 11.84 -8.03
N ARG A 55 -13.73 12.16 -9.27
CA ARG A 55 -14.02 13.48 -9.85
C ARG A 55 -15.53 13.64 -10.08
N ILE A 56 -16.11 14.72 -9.56
CA ILE A 56 -17.57 14.96 -9.64
C ILE A 56 -17.95 15.95 -10.74
N PRO A 57 -19.15 15.82 -11.34
CA PRO A 57 -19.70 16.84 -12.24
C PRO A 57 -19.81 18.20 -11.53
N GLY A 58 -19.38 19.27 -12.20
CA GLY A 58 -19.32 20.61 -11.60
C GLY A 58 -17.96 21.00 -11.00
N GLY A 59 -17.00 20.07 -10.98
CA GLY A 59 -15.64 20.32 -10.49
C GLY A 59 -15.40 19.79 -9.07
N GLY A 60 -14.14 19.56 -8.72
CA GLY A 60 -13.74 18.99 -7.43
C GLY A 60 -13.85 17.46 -7.37
N PHE A 61 -13.91 16.95 -6.14
CA PHE A 61 -13.85 15.52 -5.84
C PHE A 61 -14.87 15.11 -4.76
N SER A 62 -15.31 13.86 -4.79
CA SER A 62 -16.20 13.28 -3.77
C SER A 62 -15.46 13.10 -2.44
N PRO A 63 -16.09 13.34 -1.28
CA PRO A 63 -15.47 13.02 0.00
C PRO A 63 -15.27 11.51 0.14
N TYR A 64 -14.17 11.11 0.79
CA TYR A 64 -13.87 9.71 1.10
C TYR A 64 -13.85 9.42 2.61
N ALA A 65 -13.78 10.45 3.46
CA ALA A 65 -14.00 10.30 4.88
C ALA A 65 -15.47 9.95 5.17
N GLY A 66 -15.74 8.98 6.03
CA GLY A 66 -17.08 8.46 6.31
C GLY A 66 -17.56 7.35 5.37
N CYS A 67 -16.88 7.14 4.22
CA CYS A 67 -17.21 6.06 3.29
C CYS A 67 -17.15 4.68 3.93
N LYS A 68 -17.89 3.74 3.33
CA LYS A 68 -17.95 2.35 3.79
C LYS A 68 -17.23 1.39 2.85
N LEU A 69 -17.13 1.72 1.56
CA LEU A 69 -16.62 0.79 0.55
C LEU A 69 -15.21 1.15 0.13
N PHE A 70 -14.35 0.15 -0.09
CA PHE A 70 -12.98 0.38 -0.56
C PHE A 70 -12.93 1.13 -1.90
N ARG A 71 -13.90 0.87 -2.79
CA ARG A 71 -13.98 1.55 -4.09
C ARG A 71 -14.15 3.08 -3.98
N GLN A 72 -14.66 3.57 -2.84
CA GLN A 72 -14.89 4.99 -2.58
C GLN A 72 -13.63 5.72 -2.08
N LEU A 73 -12.57 4.98 -1.76
CA LEU A 73 -11.30 5.58 -1.38
C LEU A 73 -10.51 6.06 -2.61
N PRO A 74 -9.67 7.10 -2.45
CA PRO A 74 -8.69 7.51 -3.44
C PRO A 74 -7.48 6.57 -3.42
N ILE A 75 -7.72 5.32 -3.80
CA ILE A 75 -6.68 4.29 -3.98
C ILE A 75 -6.66 3.84 -5.45
N SER A 76 -5.51 3.34 -5.88
CA SER A 76 -5.30 2.86 -7.26
C SER A 76 -6.28 1.76 -7.68
N GLN A 77 -6.58 1.70 -8.97
CA GLN A 77 -7.39 0.65 -9.56
C GLN A 77 -6.78 -0.73 -9.30
N LYS A 78 -5.44 -0.83 -9.33
CA LYS A 78 -4.72 -2.06 -8.99
C LYS A 78 -5.02 -2.57 -7.58
N THR A 79 -5.04 -1.67 -6.59
CA THR A 79 -5.40 -2.05 -5.21
C THR A 79 -6.89 -2.41 -5.11
N LYS A 80 -7.78 -1.69 -5.81
CA LYS A 80 -9.21 -2.04 -5.88
C LYS A 80 -9.42 -3.45 -6.45
N ASP A 81 -8.73 -3.78 -7.54
CA ASP A 81 -8.79 -5.10 -8.19
C ASP A 81 -8.19 -6.20 -7.29
N GLY A 82 -7.17 -5.86 -6.50
CA GLY A 82 -6.57 -6.75 -5.50
C GLY A 82 -7.57 -7.10 -4.39
N LEU A 83 -8.28 -6.10 -3.90
CA LEU A 83 -9.27 -6.23 -2.82
C LEU A 83 -10.57 -6.92 -3.25
N ALA A 84 -11.07 -6.62 -4.45
CA ALA A 84 -12.41 -6.99 -4.91
C ALA A 84 -12.83 -8.46 -4.70
N PRO A 85 -11.96 -9.48 -4.82
CA PRO A 85 -12.37 -10.87 -4.63
C PRO A 85 -12.73 -11.24 -3.18
N LYS A 86 -12.29 -10.47 -2.19
CA LYS A 86 -12.47 -10.78 -0.75
C LYS A 86 -13.00 -9.62 0.08
N TYR A 87 -12.80 -8.39 -0.37
CA TYR A 87 -13.09 -7.18 0.41
C TYR A 87 -13.86 -6.16 -0.42
N THR A 88 -15.06 -5.83 0.07
CA THR A 88 -15.93 -4.81 -0.52
C THR A 88 -16.13 -3.65 0.45
N GLU A 89 -16.47 -3.96 1.70
CA GLU A 89 -16.68 -2.98 2.77
C GLU A 89 -15.50 -2.92 3.73
N MET A 90 -15.21 -1.72 4.22
CA MET A 90 -14.22 -1.45 5.25
C MET A 90 -14.78 -1.71 6.64
N SER A 91 -13.95 -2.28 7.52
CA SER A 91 -14.23 -2.32 8.95
C SER A 91 -14.12 -0.94 9.60
N GLU A 92 -14.61 -0.78 10.82
CA GLU A 92 -14.57 0.52 11.53
C GLU A 92 -13.15 1.06 11.69
N ILE A 93 -12.17 0.21 12.04
CA ILE A 93 -10.78 0.65 12.19
C ILE A 93 -10.19 1.10 10.85
N GLN A 94 -10.57 0.46 9.74
CA GLN A 94 -10.14 0.85 8.39
C GLN A 94 -10.80 2.18 7.98
N ARG A 95 -12.11 2.35 8.24
CA ARG A 95 -12.83 3.60 7.98
C ARG A 95 -12.28 4.78 8.80
N ALA A 96 -11.85 4.52 10.03
CA ALA A 96 -11.26 5.53 10.90
C ALA A 96 -9.82 5.91 10.49
N SER A 97 -9.03 4.96 9.99
CA SER A 97 -7.59 5.16 9.75
C SER A 97 -7.24 5.50 8.30
N LEU A 98 -7.81 4.81 7.31
CA LEU A 98 -7.44 4.93 5.90
C LEU A 98 -7.56 6.36 5.35
N PRO A 99 -8.62 7.14 5.68
CA PRO A 99 -8.70 8.52 5.23
C PRO A 99 -7.51 9.39 5.68
N HIS A 100 -6.92 9.10 6.83
CA HIS A 100 -5.78 9.82 7.37
C HIS A 100 -4.44 9.26 6.88
N SER A 101 -4.26 7.94 6.88
CA SER A 101 -3.00 7.31 6.46
C SER A 101 -2.72 7.49 4.97
N LEU A 102 -3.75 7.53 4.11
CA LEU A 102 -3.59 7.88 2.68
C LEU A 102 -3.06 9.30 2.48
N CYS A 103 -3.29 10.20 3.45
CA CYS A 103 -2.74 11.55 3.46
C CYS A 103 -1.28 11.61 3.98
N GLY A 104 -0.66 10.46 4.26
CA GLY A 104 0.71 10.37 4.79
C GLY A 104 0.83 10.76 6.25
N ARG A 105 -0.25 10.69 7.04
CA ARG A 105 -0.21 10.95 8.49
C ARG A 105 0.17 9.67 9.25
N ASP A 106 0.88 9.84 10.36
CA ASP A 106 1.15 8.77 11.31
C ASP A 106 -0.13 8.38 12.06
N ILE A 107 -0.37 7.08 12.20
CA ILE A 107 -1.59 6.54 12.81
C ILE A 107 -1.24 5.53 13.90
N LEU A 108 -1.78 5.77 15.10
CA LEU A 108 -1.80 4.78 16.16
C LEU A 108 -3.17 4.08 16.18
N GLY A 109 -3.22 2.84 15.72
CA GLY A 109 -4.47 2.05 15.63
C GLY A 109 -4.62 1.05 16.78
N ALA A 110 -5.54 1.31 17.71
CA ALA A 110 -5.90 0.36 18.76
C ALA A 110 -7.27 -0.27 18.48
N ALA A 111 -7.32 -1.59 18.26
CA ALA A 111 -8.56 -2.34 18.06
C ALA A 111 -8.38 -3.81 18.43
N LYS A 112 -9.49 -4.52 18.73
CA LYS A 112 -9.48 -5.96 19.06
C LYS A 112 -8.91 -6.81 17.92
N THR A 113 -8.44 -8.02 18.21
CA THR A 113 -8.04 -9.00 17.17
C THR A 113 -9.21 -9.29 16.22
N GLY A 114 -8.94 -9.51 14.93
CA GLY A 114 -9.98 -9.75 13.92
C GLY A 114 -10.72 -8.50 13.42
N SER A 115 -10.38 -7.30 13.90
CA SER A 115 -11.01 -6.03 13.47
C SER A 115 -10.61 -5.55 12.06
N GLY A 116 -9.74 -6.26 11.34
CA GLY A 116 -9.29 -5.87 10.01
C GLY A 116 -8.12 -4.86 9.99
N LYS A 117 -7.39 -4.70 11.10
CA LYS A 117 -6.19 -3.84 11.18
C LYS A 117 -5.16 -4.10 10.08
N THR A 118 -5.01 -5.34 9.64
CA THR A 118 -4.05 -5.73 8.60
C THR A 118 -4.15 -4.86 7.34
N LEU A 119 -5.36 -4.70 6.78
CA LEU A 119 -5.55 -3.87 5.58
C LEU A 119 -5.40 -2.38 5.86
N ALA A 120 -5.67 -1.94 7.10
CA ALA A 120 -5.47 -0.55 7.52
C ALA A 120 -4.00 -0.10 7.43
N PHE A 121 -3.06 -1.06 7.51
CA PHE A 121 -1.62 -0.82 7.42
C PHE A 121 -1.06 -1.16 6.02
N ILE A 122 -1.52 -2.24 5.40
CA ILE A 122 -1.03 -2.69 4.08
C ILE A 122 -1.40 -1.71 2.97
N ILE A 123 -2.65 -1.23 2.94
CA ILE A 123 -3.13 -0.35 1.86
C ILE A 123 -2.30 0.95 1.78
N PRO A 124 -2.06 1.69 2.89
CA PRO A 124 -1.23 2.88 2.84
C PRO A 124 0.20 2.64 2.36
N VAL A 125 0.83 1.52 2.71
CA VAL A 125 2.18 1.17 2.24
C VAL A 125 2.19 1.00 0.72
N ILE A 126 1.29 0.17 0.18
CA ILE A 126 1.18 -0.06 -1.27
C ILE A 126 0.89 1.26 -1.99
N GLU A 127 -0.08 2.04 -1.51
CA GLU A 127 -0.52 3.27 -2.17
C GLU A 127 0.52 4.39 -2.09
N LYS A 128 1.31 4.48 -1.02
CA LYS A 128 2.41 5.44 -0.95
C LYS A 128 3.51 5.10 -1.94
N LEU A 129 3.93 3.83 -2.01
CA LEU A 129 4.94 3.40 -2.97
C LEU A 129 4.45 3.52 -4.41
N TYR A 130 3.19 3.15 -4.68
CA TYR A 130 2.60 3.29 -6.01
C TYR A 130 2.60 4.75 -6.49
N ARG A 131 2.13 5.70 -5.66
CA ARG A 131 2.09 7.13 -6.00
C ARG A 131 3.49 7.75 -6.08
N ALA A 132 4.43 7.26 -5.29
CA ALA A 132 5.85 7.62 -5.41
C ALA A 132 6.53 7.03 -6.66
N ARG A 133 5.81 6.22 -7.46
CA ARG A 133 6.33 5.50 -8.64
C ARG A 133 7.51 4.58 -8.30
N TRP A 134 7.50 4.03 -7.09
CA TRP A 134 8.52 3.13 -6.58
C TRP A 134 8.63 1.89 -7.47
N GLY A 135 9.86 1.51 -7.78
CA GLY A 135 10.20 0.36 -8.59
C GLY A 135 11.36 -0.45 -8.00
N PRO A 136 11.78 -1.53 -8.69
CA PRO A 136 12.80 -2.45 -8.18
C PRO A 136 14.16 -1.79 -7.87
N GLU A 137 14.50 -0.72 -8.59
CA GLU A 137 15.77 0.01 -8.45
C GLU A 137 15.79 0.97 -7.25
N ASP A 138 14.62 1.27 -6.67
CA ASP A 138 14.49 2.19 -5.53
C ASP A 138 14.69 1.47 -4.18
N GLY A 139 14.93 0.16 -4.20
CA GLY A 139 15.16 -0.63 -2.99
C GLY A 139 13.95 -0.64 -2.03
N VAL A 140 14.22 -0.79 -0.73
CA VAL A 140 13.18 -0.95 0.31
C VAL A 140 12.55 0.39 0.67
N GLY A 141 11.29 0.56 0.28
CA GLY A 141 10.49 1.75 0.61
C GLY A 141 9.51 1.54 1.77
N GLY A 142 9.17 0.30 2.12
CA GLY A 142 8.22 0.00 3.21
C GLY A 142 8.66 -1.16 4.08
N ILE A 143 8.51 -1.02 5.40
CA ILE A 143 8.74 -2.09 6.38
C ILE A 143 7.49 -2.25 7.24
N ILE A 144 7.09 -3.51 7.45
CA ILE A 144 6.02 -3.92 8.37
C ILE A 144 6.63 -4.87 9.40
N ILE A 145 6.64 -4.47 10.66
CA ILE A 145 7.27 -5.24 11.74
C ILE A 145 6.20 -6.01 12.51
N SER A 146 6.41 -7.32 12.67
CA SER A 146 5.52 -8.22 13.41
C SER A 146 6.25 -8.89 14.57
N PRO A 147 5.63 -9.03 15.76
CA PRO A 147 6.29 -9.61 16.93
C PRO A 147 6.55 -11.11 16.80
N THR A 148 5.75 -11.82 15.99
CA THR A 148 5.91 -13.27 15.76
C THR A 148 6.01 -13.60 14.28
N LYS A 149 6.59 -14.77 14.00
CA LYS A 149 6.82 -15.29 12.65
C LYS A 149 5.51 -15.65 11.96
N GLU A 150 4.57 -16.19 12.71
CA GLU A 150 3.26 -16.63 12.23
C GLU A 150 2.43 -15.42 11.80
N LEU A 151 2.43 -14.37 12.62
CA LEU A 151 1.77 -13.10 12.28
C LEU A 151 2.45 -12.43 11.08
N ALA A 152 3.79 -12.45 11.00
CA ALA A 152 4.52 -11.93 9.85
C ALA A 152 4.14 -12.68 8.55
N GLY A 153 4.05 -14.00 8.59
CA GLY A 153 3.62 -14.82 7.45
C GLY A 153 2.19 -14.50 7.01
N GLN A 154 1.26 -14.34 7.95
CA GLN A 154 -0.11 -13.94 7.65
C GLN A 154 -0.20 -12.56 6.99
N LEU A 155 0.55 -11.58 7.52
CA LEU A 155 0.63 -10.24 6.95
C LEU A 155 1.22 -10.27 5.53
N PHE A 156 2.24 -11.09 5.30
CA PHE A 156 2.89 -11.22 4.01
C PHE A 156 1.96 -11.81 2.94
N GLU A 157 1.19 -12.84 3.26
CA GLU A 157 0.21 -13.41 2.32
C GLU A 157 -0.92 -12.42 2.01
N GLU A 158 -1.37 -11.65 3.01
CA GLU A 158 -2.36 -10.59 2.81
C GLU A 158 -1.79 -9.45 1.95
N LEU A 159 -0.52 -9.08 2.14
CA LEU A 159 0.18 -8.09 1.32
C LEU A 159 0.25 -8.54 -0.14
N LYS A 160 0.63 -9.80 -0.38
CA LYS A 160 0.68 -10.37 -1.74
C LYS A 160 -0.70 -10.42 -2.38
N PHE A 161 -1.73 -10.77 -1.62
CA PHE A 161 -3.11 -10.82 -2.12
C PHE A 161 -3.59 -9.45 -2.61
N VAL A 162 -3.45 -8.42 -1.77
CA VAL A 162 -3.87 -7.05 -2.10
C VAL A 162 -2.96 -6.43 -3.18
N GLY A 163 -1.66 -6.71 -3.09
CA GLY A 163 -0.61 -6.16 -3.95
C GLY A 163 -0.48 -6.83 -5.32
N LYS A 164 -1.20 -7.91 -5.61
CA LYS A 164 -0.96 -8.79 -6.78
C LYS A 164 -0.94 -8.11 -8.16
N HIS A 165 -1.58 -6.95 -8.31
CA HIS A 165 -1.63 -6.20 -9.56
C HIS A 165 -0.56 -5.10 -9.67
N HIS A 166 0.20 -4.89 -8.59
CA HIS A 166 1.31 -3.95 -8.54
C HIS A 166 2.60 -4.59 -9.02
N GLY A 167 3.56 -3.74 -9.43
CA GLY A 167 4.92 -4.17 -9.78
C GLY A 167 5.89 -4.14 -8.61
N LEU A 168 5.38 -4.02 -7.37
CA LEU A 168 6.20 -3.91 -6.15
C LEU A 168 6.69 -5.29 -5.73
N SER A 169 7.98 -5.41 -5.46
CA SER A 169 8.57 -6.62 -4.86
C SER A 169 8.36 -6.62 -3.34
N ALA A 170 8.11 -7.79 -2.76
CA ALA A 170 7.95 -7.95 -1.32
C ALA A 170 8.66 -9.21 -0.81
N GLY A 171 9.26 -9.14 0.38
CA GLY A 171 9.87 -10.30 1.04
C GLY A 171 9.48 -10.43 2.50
N LEU A 172 9.69 -11.63 3.02
CA LEU A 172 9.36 -12.03 4.39
C LEU A 172 10.64 -12.42 5.13
N LEU A 173 11.10 -11.58 6.05
CA LEU A 173 12.34 -11.78 6.82
C LEU A 173 12.01 -12.23 8.25
N ILE A 174 12.07 -13.55 8.49
CA ILE A 174 11.76 -14.15 9.78
C ILE A 174 12.84 -15.14 10.22
N GLY A 175 13.18 -15.16 11.51
CA GLY A 175 14.22 -16.04 12.02
C GLY A 175 13.89 -17.53 11.90
N GLY A 176 14.89 -18.40 12.01
CA GLY A 176 14.72 -19.87 11.99
C GLY A 176 14.63 -20.49 10.59
N ARG A 177 14.83 -19.69 9.54
CA ARG A 177 15.09 -20.19 8.19
C ARG A 177 16.60 -20.24 7.92
N LYS A 178 17.04 -21.25 7.16
CA LYS A 178 18.46 -21.54 6.88
C LYS A 178 19.04 -20.73 5.71
N ASP A 179 18.22 -19.91 5.08
CA ASP A 179 18.43 -19.23 3.79
C ASP A 179 18.89 -17.78 3.95
N VAL A 180 19.54 -17.42 5.07
CA VAL A 180 20.03 -16.04 5.33
C VAL A 180 20.85 -15.50 4.15
N ASP A 181 21.72 -16.34 3.58
CA ASP A 181 22.61 -15.94 2.49
C ASP A 181 21.85 -15.69 1.18
N GLU A 182 20.75 -16.39 0.94
CA GLU A 182 19.86 -16.13 -0.20
C GLU A 182 19.05 -14.85 0.03
N GLU A 183 18.54 -14.65 1.25
CA GLU A 183 17.85 -13.42 1.65
C GLU A 183 18.78 -12.21 1.44
N LYS A 184 20.04 -12.29 1.88
CA LYS A 184 21.07 -11.24 1.70
C LYS A 184 21.29 -10.87 0.23
N GLN A 185 21.17 -11.80 -0.71
CA GLN A 185 21.37 -11.54 -2.14
C GLN A 185 20.22 -10.77 -2.78
N CYS A 186 18.99 -10.93 -2.28
CA CYS A 186 17.80 -10.35 -2.90
C CYS A 186 17.20 -9.17 -2.11
N VAL A 187 17.46 -9.06 -0.81
CA VAL A 187 16.77 -8.11 0.06
C VAL A 187 16.89 -6.64 -0.39
N ASN A 188 18.02 -6.25 -0.97
CA ASN A 188 18.27 -4.90 -1.49
C ASN A 188 17.42 -4.56 -2.73
N SER A 189 16.85 -5.55 -3.41
CA SER A 189 15.96 -5.38 -4.58
C SER A 189 14.46 -5.47 -4.22
N LEU A 190 14.14 -5.62 -2.94
CA LEU A 190 12.77 -5.68 -2.46
C LEU A 190 12.23 -4.29 -2.16
N ASN A 191 10.95 -4.04 -2.44
CA ASN A 191 10.31 -2.76 -2.14
C ASN A 191 9.61 -2.74 -0.78
N ILE A 192 9.07 -3.88 -0.36
CA ILE A 192 8.37 -4.01 0.93
C ILE A 192 8.93 -5.20 1.70
N LEU A 193 9.26 -4.99 2.97
CA LEU A 193 9.62 -6.08 3.88
C LEU A 193 8.54 -6.29 4.93
N VAL A 194 8.18 -7.55 5.15
CA VAL A 194 7.45 -7.98 6.34
C VAL A 194 8.42 -8.77 7.19
N CYS A 195 8.64 -8.38 8.45
CA CYS A 195 9.74 -8.94 9.21
C CYS A 195 9.49 -9.04 10.71
N THR A 196 10.25 -9.93 11.37
CA THR A 196 10.41 -9.91 12.84
C THR A 196 11.61 -9.02 13.24
N PRO A 197 11.56 -8.31 14.38
CA PRO A 197 12.62 -7.38 14.79
C PRO A 197 14.04 -7.97 14.76
N GLY A 198 14.22 -9.16 15.35
CA GLY A 198 15.56 -9.77 15.43
C GLY A 198 16.15 -10.13 14.06
N ARG A 199 15.32 -10.56 13.10
CA ARG A 199 15.80 -10.88 11.75
C ARG A 199 16.08 -9.62 10.94
N LEU A 200 15.27 -8.57 11.10
CA LEU A 200 15.55 -7.27 10.50
C LEU A 200 16.89 -6.72 10.99
N LEU A 201 17.13 -6.74 12.30
CA LEU A 201 18.40 -6.29 12.88
C LEU A 201 19.59 -7.09 12.33
N GLN A 202 19.47 -8.42 12.23
CA GLN A 202 20.50 -9.25 11.62
C GLN A 202 20.83 -8.80 10.18
N HIS A 203 19.82 -8.47 9.36
CA HIS A 203 20.07 -7.97 8.00
C HIS A 203 20.70 -6.58 7.98
N MET A 204 20.32 -5.70 8.93
CA MET A 204 20.92 -4.36 9.07
C MET A 204 22.41 -4.43 9.43
N ASP A 205 22.81 -5.42 10.24
CA ASP A 205 24.19 -5.56 10.68
C ASP A 205 25.06 -6.34 9.67
N GLU A 206 24.49 -7.36 9.02
CA GLU A 206 25.27 -8.34 8.26
C GLU A 206 25.09 -8.29 6.73
N THR A 207 24.12 -7.54 6.20
CA THR A 207 23.88 -7.47 4.75
C THR A 207 24.59 -6.24 4.16
N PRO A 208 25.54 -6.41 3.23
CA PRO A 208 26.18 -5.28 2.58
C PRO A 208 25.16 -4.39 1.85
N ASN A 209 25.31 -3.08 2.00
CA ASN A 209 24.47 -2.04 1.35
C ASN A 209 22.97 -2.13 1.67
N PHE A 210 22.59 -2.85 2.72
CA PHE A 210 21.21 -2.82 3.19
C PHE A 210 20.94 -1.51 3.93
N GLU A 211 20.40 -0.55 3.20
CA GLU A 211 20.03 0.74 3.75
C GLU A 211 18.52 0.92 3.81
N CYS A 212 18.05 1.33 4.98
CA CYS A 212 16.66 1.75 5.20
C CYS A 212 16.53 3.29 5.18
N SER A 213 17.50 3.98 4.58
CA SER A 213 17.59 5.45 4.54
C SER A 213 16.45 6.10 3.73
N GLN A 214 15.87 5.35 2.79
CA GLN A 214 14.81 5.80 1.89
C GLN A 214 13.40 5.36 2.31
N LEU A 215 13.23 4.87 3.54
CA LEU A 215 11.94 4.40 4.05
C LEU A 215 10.85 5.45 3.91
N GLN A 216 9.79 5.06 3.20
CA GLN A 216 8.60 5.87 3.01
C GLN A 216 7.57 5.60 4.11
N VAL A 217 7.47 4.35 4.60
CA VAL A 217 6.54 3.96 5.66
C VAL A 217 7.18 2.90 6.54
N ASN A 218 6.99 3.03 7.85
CA ASN A 218 7.25 1.99 8.83
C ASN A 218 6.01 1.82 9.72
N ILE A 219 5.59 0.58 9.93
CA ILE A 219 4.41 0.21 10.73
C ILE A 219 4.76 -0.91 11.71
#